data_AF-A0A2M7RLZ0-F1
#
_entry.id   AF-A0A2M7RLZ0-F1
#
_cell.length_a   1.000
_cell.length_b   1.000
_cell.length_c   1.000
_cell.angle_alpha   90.00
_cell.angle_beta   90.00
_cell.angle_gamma   90.00
#
_symmetry.space_group_name_H-M   'P 1'
#
loop_
_entity.id
_entity.type
_entity.pdbx_description
1 polymer ?
#
loop_
_entity_poly.entity_id
_entity_poly.type
_entity_poly.pdbx_seq_one_letter_code
_entity_poly.pdbx_strand_id
1 'polypeptide(L)'
;MNKYIRYTLLFLVVASVAGVAYFYLLQKSTPETITPLPTIDAPQQEPSQTEEKAIPPIPLPDAKERITKKPFGIYITSQNSPVQPEKFQGYHTGTDFETFSEEQDKEIAISAICEGKAISSGHVSGYGGLLIQNCSIDGQKVTVLYGHLALASLPKTNTDIKKGQRIGILAPADSSESSFERKHLHLGIHKGETIDYSGYVNAKNQLDSWLDAELYYSK
;
A
#
# COMPACT_ATOMS: atom_id res chain seq x y z
N MET A 1 30.55 -22.54 58.91
CA MET A 1 29.89 -21.71 57.87
C MET A 1 30.16 -22.32 56.51
N ASN A 2 29.09 -22.72 55.80
CA ASN A 2 29.18 -23.51 54.56
C ASN A 2 29.95 -22.74 53.47
N LYS A 3 30.87 -23.39 52.73
CA LYS A 3 31.68 -22.74 51.69
C LYS A 3 30.79 -22.04 50.65
N TYR A 4 29.62 -22.60 50.36
CA TYR A 4 28.62 -22.01 49.47
C TYR A 4 28.00 -20.69 49.99
N ILE A 5 27.81 -20.55 51.31
CA ILE A 5 27.30 -19.32 51.92
C ILE A 5 28.35 -18.20 51.81
N ARG A 6 29.64 -18.54 51.95
CA ARG A 6 30.75 -17.57 51.76
C ARG A 6 30.85 -17.06 50.32
N TYR A 7 30.70 -17.93 49.32
CA TYR A 7 30.74 -17.50 47.92
C TYR A 7 29.51 -16.67 47.52
N THR A 8 28.34 -17.03 48.03
CA THR A 8 27.10 -16.27 47.77
C THR A 8 27.18 -14.86 48.36
N LEU A 9 27.67 -14.71 49.60
CA LEU A 9 27.87 -13.41 50.22
C LEU A 9 28.92 -12.57 49.48
N LEU A 10 30.03 -13.19 49.04
CA LEU A 10 31.07 -12.50 48.27
C LEU A 10 30.52 -11.98 46.92
N PHE A 11 29.72 -12.80 46.23
CA PHE A 11 29.12 -12.42 44.95
C PHE A 11 28.15 -11.25 45.08
N LEU A 12 27.30 -11.25 46.12
CA LEU A 12 26.36 -10.14 46.39
C LEU A 12 27.09 -8.83 46.70
N VAL A 13 28.20 -8.89 47.44
CA VAL A 13 29.02 -7.70 47.72
C VAL A 13 29.65 -7.16 46.42
N VAL A 14 30.23 -8.02 45.58
CA VAL A 14 30.82 -7.59 44.30
C VAL A 14 29.78 -7.01 43.35
N ALA A 15 28.61 -7.63 43.24
CA ALA A 15 27.51 -7.12 42.42
C ALA A 15 27.00 -5.75 42.91
N SER A 16 26.91 -5.54 44.23
CA SER A 16 26.51 -4.26 44.80
C SER A 16 27.53 -3.14 44.52
N VAL A 17 28.83 -3.43 44.63
CA VAL A 17 29.89 -2.45 44.34
C VAL A 17 29.92 -2.10 42.84
N ALA A 18 29.75 -3.09 41.96
CA ALA A 18 29.66 -2.86 40.51
C ALA A 18 28.43 -2.02 40.13
N GLY A 19 27.28 -2.29 40.75
CA GLY A 19 26.05 -1.51 40.53
C GLY A 19 26.18 -0.05 40.97
N VAL A 20 26.78 0.19 42.14
CA VAL A 20 27.05 1.57 42.64
C VAL A 20 28.06 2.29 41.75
N ALA A 21 29.14 1.63 41.32
CA ALA A 21 30.10 2.22 40.40
C ALA A 21 29.48 2.58 39.04
N TYR A 22 28.63 1.70 38.50
CA TYR A 22 27.90 1.95 37.26
C TYR A 22 26.93 3.13 37.38
N PHE A 23 26.21 3.24 38.52
CA PHE A 23 25.33 4.37 38.80
C PHE A 23 26.10 5.70 38.90
N TYR A 24 27.27 5.71 39.55
CA TYR A 24 28.15 6.88 39.60
C TYR A 24 28.70 7.29 38.23
N LEU A 25 28.92 6.33 37.32
CA LEU A 25 29.35 6.62 35.95
C LEU A 25 28.21 7.23 35.12
N LEU A 26 26.96 6.80 35.32
CA LEU A 26 25.79 7.40 34.65
C LEU A 26 25.53 8.85 35.10
N GLN A 27 25.77 9.19 36.37
CA GLN A 27 25.62 10.56 36.88
C GLN A 27 26.68 11.55 36.37
N LYS A 28 27.83 11.09 35.84
CA LYS A 28 28.87 11.98 35.28
C LYS A 28 28.57 12.50 33.87
N SER A 29 27.39 12.21 33.33
CA SER A 29 26.91 12.76 32.07
C SER A 29 26.51 14.23 32.26
N THR A 30 27.48 15.13 32.20
CA THR A 30 27.25 16.58 32.26
C THR A 30 26.34 17.00 31.10
N PRO A 31 25.30 17.83 31.32
CA PRO A 31 24.60 18.46 30.22
C PRO A 31 25.58 19.40 29.51
N GLU A 32 25.74 19.23 28.20
CA GLU A 32 26.51 20.17 27.39
C GLU A 32 25.89 21.57 27.52
N THR A 33 26.66 22.50 28.06
CA THR A 33 26.33 23.92 28.07
C THR A 33 26.32 24.40 26.62
N ILE A 34 25.12 24.57 26.06
CA ILE A 34 24.91 25.10 24.73
C ILE A 34 25.34 26.57 24.75
N THR A 35 26.44 26.88 24.08
CA THR A 35 26.88 28.27 23.85
C THR A 35 25.92 28.88 22.83
N PRO A 36 25.30 30.06 23.07
CA PRO A 36 24.45 30.67 22.06
C PRO A 36 25.29 31.11 20.86
N LEU A 37 24.94 30.59 19.69
CA LEU A 37 25.49 30.99 18.39
C LEU A 37 25.14 32.47 18.11
N PRO A 38 25.94 33.20 17.30
CA PRO A 38 25.59 34.56 16.92
C PRO A 38 24.28 34.57 16.16
N THR A 39 23.42 35.55 16.46
CA THR A 39 22.18 35.85 15.75
C THR A 39 22.48 36.04 14.26
N ILE A 40 22.27 34.99 13.47
CA ILE A 40 22.11 35.06 12.02
C ILE A 40 20.60 35.26 11.81
N ASP A 41 20.28 36.24 10.97
CA ASP A 41 18.94 36.68 10.62
C ASP A 41 17.91 35.55 10.60
N ALA A 42 16.79 35.81 11.26
CA ALA A 42 15.64 34.92 11.31
C ALA A 42 15.29 34.46 9.88
N PRO A 43 15.21 33.14 9.61
CA PRO A 43 14.56 32.67 8.40
C PRO A 43 13.12 33.18 8.44
N GLN A 44 12.74 33.98 7.44
CA GLN A 44 11.33 34.29 7.21
C GLN A 44 10.59 32.96 7.22
N GLN A 45 9.61 32.84 8.13
CA GLN A 45 8.66 31.73 8.10
C GLN A 45 8.02 31.73 6.72
N GLU A 46 8.45 30.79 5.89
CA GLU A 46 7.74 30.39 4.69
C GLU A 46 6.33 30.01 5.15
N PRO A 47 5.27 30.56 4.53
CA PRO A 47 3.91 30.28 4.96
C PRO A 47 3.71 28.76 4.89
N SER A 48 3.34 28.17 6.04
CA SER A 48 2.95 26.77 6.15
C SER A 48 1.86 26.51 5.11
N GLN A 49 2.26 25.97 3.97
CA GLN A 49 1.34 25.41 3.01
C GLN A 49 0.68 24.25 3.75
N THR A 50 -0.59 24.44 4.08
CA THR A 50 -1.45 23.33 4.43
C THR A 50 -1.37 22.40 3.22
N GLU A 51 -0.68 21.27 3.34
CA GLU A 51 -0.58 20.28 2.25
C GLU A 51 -2.00 19.87 1.89
N GLU A 52 -2.55 20.51 0.86
CA GLU A 52 -3.82 20.12 0.29
C GLU A 52 -3.62 18.72 -0.28
N LYS A 53 -4.34 17.77 0.30
CA LYS A 53 -4.27 16.34 -0.03
C LYS A 53 -4.43 16.16 -1.54
N ALA A 54 -3.32 15.98 -2.25
CA ALA A 54 -3.31 15.96 -3.71
C ALA A 54 -4.02 14.69 -4.23
N ILE A 55 -5.13 14.87 -4.92
CA ILE A 55 -5.91 13.76 -5.47
C ILE A 55 -5.02 12.95 -6.44
N PRO A 56 -4.96 11.61 -6.32
CA PRO A 56 -4.37 10.74 -7.33
C PRO A 56 -4.96 11.02 -8.72
N PRO A 57 -4.19 10.93 -9.81
CA PRO A 57 -4.76 11.04 -11.13
C PRO A 57 -5.75 9.89 -11.36
N ILE A 58 -6.75 10.17 -12.18
CA ILE A 58 -7.80 9.22 -12.49
C ILE A 58 -7.22 8.03 -13.29
N PRO A 59 -7.40 6.76 -12.85
CA PRO A 59 -6.86 5.61 -13.56
C PRO A 59 -7.56 5.34 -14.90
N LEU A 60 -8.85 5.71 -14.99
CA LEU A 60 -9.72 5.55 -16.14
C LEU A 60 -10.83 6.62 -16.12
N PRO A 61 -11.18 7.28 -17.25
CA PRO A 61 -12.25 8.30 -17.28
C PRO A 61 -13.57 7.81 -16.70
N ASP A 62 -14.39 8.71 -16.14
CA ASP A 62 -15.69 8.38 -15.53
C ASP A 62 -15.57 7.33 -14.40
N ALA A 63 -14.47 7.40 -13.64
CA ALA A 63 -14.11 6.41 -12.62
C ALA A 63 -15.24 6.18 -11.60
N LYS A 64 -15.95 7.24 -11.21
CA LYS A 64 -17.07 7.17 -10.25
C LYS A 64 -18.22 6.31 -10.79
N GLU A 65 -18.59 6.53 -12.04
CA GLU A 65 -19.70 5.87 -12.73
C GLU A 65 -19.43 4.39 -12.99
N ARG A 66 -18.15 3.98 -12.93
CA ARG A 66 -17.70 2.61 -13.22
C ARG A 66 -17.73 1.69 -12.01
N ILE A 67 -17.82 2.22 -10.79
CA ILE A 67 -17.88 1.41 -9.56
C ILE A 67 -19.31 0.94 -9.33
N THR A 68 -19.75 -0.08 -10.07
CA THR A 68 -21.15 -0.52 -10.07
C THR A 68 -21.38 -1.91 -9.51
N LYS A 69 -20.33 -2.73 -9.39
CA LYS A 69 -20.47 -4.15 -8.98
C LYS A 69 -19.68 -4.47 -7.73
N LYS A 70 -18.36 -4.34 -7.75
CA LYS A 70 -17.49 -4.75 -6.63
C LYS A 70 -16.69 -3.56 -6.08
N PRO A 71 -17.32 -2.68 -5.28
CA PRO A 71 -16.60 -1.62 -4.57
C PRO A 71 -15.64 -2.23 -3.54
N PHE A 72 -14.81 -1.39 -2.92
CA PHE A 72 -13.98 -1.79 -1.80
C PHE A 72 -14.82 -2.26 -0.61
N GLY A 73 -14.35 -3.32 0.07
CA GLY A 73 -14.94 -3.78 1.33
C GLY A 73 -16.30 -4.45 1.23
N ILE A 74 -16.86 -4.66 0.04
CA ILE A 74 -18.06 -5.51 -0.11
C ILE A 74 -17.73 -6.95 0.30
N TYR A 75 -18.58 -7.56 1.13
CA TYR A 75 -18.43 -8.98 1.48
C TYR A 75 -19.10 -9.87 0.45
N ILE A 76 -18.30 -10.71 -0.19
CA ILE A 76 -18.70 -11.58 -1.29
C ILE A 76 -18.72 -13.05 -0.85
N THR A 77 -19.73 -13.77 -1.34
CA THR A 77 -19.89 -15.22 -1.35
C THR A 77 -20.42 -15.62 -2.73
N SER A 78 -20.40 -16.93 -3.02
CA SER A 78 -20.99 -17.45 -4.26
C SER A 78 -22.49 -17.15 -4.40
N GLN A 79 -23.21 -16.85 -3.32
CA GLN A 79 -24.64 -16.56 -3.34
C GLN A 79 -24.96 -15.07 -3.49
N ASN A 80 -24.14 -14.18 -2.92
CA ASN A 80 -24.47 -12.75 -2.83
C ASN A 80 -23.70 -11.88 -3.83
N SER A 81 -22.73 -12.45 -4.56
CA SER A 81 -21.94 -11.68 -5.51
C SER A 81 -22.82 -11.08 -6.60
N PRO A 82 -22.65 -9.78 -6.93
CA PRO A 82 -23.34 -9.14 -8.06
C PRO A 82 -22.82 -9.62 -9.42
N VAL A 83 -21.77 -10.45 -9.42
CA VAL A 83 -21.20 -11.09 -10.59
C VAL A 83 -21.28 -12.60 -10.37
N GLN A 84 -21.80 -13.34 -11.35
CA GLN A 84 -21.97 -14.79 -11.27
C GLN A 84 -21.42 -15.48 -12.52
N PRO A 85 -20.83 -16.67 -12.41
CA PRO A 85 -20.55 -17.40 -11.16
C PRO A 85 -19.41 -16.75 -10.37
N GLU A 86 -19.51 -16.77 -9.04
CA GLU A 86 -18.45 -16.30 -8.15
C GLU A 86 -17.72 -17.47 -7.48
N LYS A 87 -16.38 -17.46 -7.54
CA LYS A 87 -15.51 -18.48 -6.94
C LYS A 87 -14.76 -17.99 -5.71
N PHE A 88 -14.75 -16.68 -5.46
CA PHE A 88 -14.09 -16.07 -4.32
C PHE A 88 -15.06 -15.83 -3.16
N GLN A 89 -14.51 -15.74 -1.95
CA GLN A 89 -15.25 -15.42 -0.74
C GLN A 89 -14.41 -14.51 0.15
N GLY A 90 -15.03 -13.49 0.73
CA GLY A 90 -14.38 -12.56 1.65
C GLY A 90 -14.74 -11.10 1.36
N TYR A 91 -14.12 -10.20 2.12
CA TYR A 91 -14.17 -8.76 1.89
C TYR A 91 -13.23 -8.38 0.76
N HIS A 92 -13.77 -7.75 -0.28
CA HIS A 92 -12.99 -7.29 -1.43
C HIS A 92 -11.98 -6.21 -1.03
N THR A 93 -10.71 -6.41 -1.35
CA THR A 93 -9.60 -5.51 -0.97
C THR A 93 -9.29 -4.44 -2.02
N GLY A 94 -9.89 -4.55 -3.20
CA GLY A 94 -9.75 -3.60 -4.29
C GLY A 94 -11.06 -2.92 -4.63
N THR A 95 -11.04 -2.13 -5.70
CA THR A 95 -12.23 -1.55 -6.33
C THR A 95 -12.23 -1.94 -7.80
N ASP A 96 -13.35 -2.50 -8.24
CA ASP A 96 -13.55 -2.85 -9.64
C ASP A 96 -14.19 -1.70 -10.40
N PHE A 97 -13.49 -1.22 -11.44
CA PHE A 97 -13.99 -0.21 -12.37
C PHE A 97 -14.45 -0.88 -13.65
N GLU A 98 -15.77 -0.90 -13.84
CA GLU A 98 -16.42 -1.53 -14.98
C GLU A 98 -16.18 -0.81 -16.30
N THR A 99 -16.24 -1.58 -17.38
CA THR A 99 -16.41 -1.01 -18.72
C THR A 99 -17.90 -0.81 -19.04
N PHE A 100 -18.19 0.21 -19.83
CA PHE A 100 -19.53 0.40 -20.39
C PHE A 100 -19.83 -0.63 -21.47
N SER A 101 -21.10 -0.81 -21.82
CA SER A 101 -21.52 -1.78 -22.83
C SER A 101 -20.90 -1.50 -24.20
N GLU A 102 -20.68 -0.23 -24.53
CA GLU A 102 -20.09 0.20 -25.81
C GLU A 102 -18.55 0.09 -25.84
N GLU A 103 -17.92 -0.37 -24.76
CA GLU A 103 -16.47 -0.46 -24.58
C GLU A 103 -15.93 -1.90 -24.60
N GLN A 104 -16.82 -2.90 -24.67
CA GLN A 104 -16.44 -4.31 -24.56
C GLN A 104 -15.40 -4.71 -25.61
N ASP A 105 -15.50 -4.17 -26.83
CA ASP A 105 -14.57 -4.46 -27.94
C ASP A 105 -13.52 -3.37 -28.19
N LYS A 106 -13.45 -2.34 -27.34
CA LYS A 106 -12.52 -1.19 -27.51
C LYS A 106 -11.25 -1.34 -26.70
N GLU A 107 -10.14 -0.76 -27.15
CA GLU A 107 -8.98 -0.62 -26.27
C GLU A 107 -9.25 0.42 -25.17
N ILE A 108 -9.12 0.00 -23.91
CA ILE A 108 -9.34 0.84 -22.74
C ILE A 108 -8.01 0.98 -22.00
N ALA A 109 -7.40 2.16 -22.09
CA ALA A 109 -6.09 2.44 -21.50
C ALA A 109 -6.21 2.75 -20.00
N ILE A 110 -5.29 2.21 -19.22
CA ILE A 110 -5.19 2.44 -17.77
C ILE A 110 -3.97 3.29 -17.45
N SER A 111 -4.15 4.27 -16.57
CA SER A 111 -3.11 5.20 -16.14
C SER A 111 -2.69 4.96 -14.69
N ALA A 112 -1.42 5.23 -14.37
CA ALA A 112 -0.88 5.08 -13.03
C ALA A 112 -1.41 6.15 -12.07
N ILE A 113 -1.90 5.72 -10.90
CA ILE A 113 -2.46 6.62 -9.88
C ILE A 113 -1.40 7.34 -9.03
N CYS A 114 -0.13 6.98 -9.21
CA CYS A 114 0.98 7.53 -8.45
C CYS A 114 2.28 7.36 -9.25
N GLU A 115 3.33 8.06 -8.83
CA GLU A 115 4.67 7.88 -9.37
C GLU A 115 5.45 6.84 -8.54
N GLY A 116 6.19 5.97 -9.21
CA GLY A 116 7.05 4.99 -8.55
C GLY A 116 7.52 3.88 -9.48
N LYS A 117 7.95 2.74 -8.93
CA LYS A 117 8.58 1.67 -9.72
C LYS A 117 7.66 0.46 -9.86
N ALA A 118 7.66 -0.14 -11.05
CA ALA A 118 7.04 -1.45 -11.25
C ALA A 118 7.83 -2.52 -10.47
N ILE A 119 7.23 -3.13 -9.46
CA ILE A 119 7.87 -4.17 -8.63
C ILE A 119 7.41 -5.59 -8.98
N SER A 120 6.29 -5.72 -9.69
CA SER A 120 5.84 -6.98 -10.30
C SER A 120 5.08 -6.68 -11.58
N SER A 121 5.26 -7.50 -12.61
CA SER A 121 4.57 -7.36 -13.90
C SER A 121 4.52 -8.70 -14.61
N GLY A 122 3.33 -9.16 -14.97
CA GLY A 122 3.15 -10.44 -15.66
C GLY A 122 1.78 -11.06 -15.44
N HIS A 123 1.69 -12.38 -15.58
CA HIS A 123 0.44 -13.13 -15.37
C HIS A 123 0.35 -13.65 -13.94
N VAL A 124 -0.80 -13.47 -13.30
CA VAL A 124 -1.13 -14.01 -11.96
C VAL A 124 -2.53 -14.61 -11.98
N SER A 125 -2.65 -15.85 -11.51
CA SER A 125 -3.94 -16.53 -11.40
C SER A 125 -4.94 -15.72 -10.55
N GLY A 126 -6.13 -15.49 -11.08
CA GLY A 126 -7.17 -14.66 -10.44
C GLY A 126 -7.19 -13.21 -10.95
N TYR A 127 -6.08 -12.69 -11.45
CA TYR A 127 -5.99 -11.34 -12.02
C TYR A 127 -5.74 -11.32 -13.53
N GLY A 128 -5.16 -12.39 -14.08
CA GLY A 128 -4.72 -12.40 -15.47
C GLY A 128 -3.45 -11.56 -15.59
N GLY A 129 -3.36 -10.63 -16.54
CA GLY A 129 -2.27 -9.68 -16.57
C GLY A 129 -2.37 -8.67 -15.42
N LEU A 130 -1.25 -8.48 -14.74
CA LEU A 130 -1.16 -7.74 -13.49
C LEU A 130 0.13 -6.93 -13.43
N LEU A 131 0.00 -5.70 -12.93
CA LEU A 131 1.10 -4.81 -12.57
C LEU A 131 1.00 -4.47 -11.08
N ILE A 132 2.12 -4.54 -10.36
CA ILE A 132 2.26 -3.97 -9.02
C ILE A 132 3.31 -2.89 -9.06
N GLN A 133 2.94 -1.72 -8.56
CA GLN A 133 3.79 -0.55 -8.45
C GLN A 133 4.00 -0.21 -6.98
N ASN A 134 5.25 0.06 -6.55
CA ASN A 134 5.48 0.74 -5.28
C ASN A 134 5.42 2.25 -5.49
N CYS A 135 4.73 2.97 -4.62
CA CYS A 135 4.65 4.43 -4.71
C CYS A 135 4.29 5.06 -3.35
N SER A 136 4.00 6.37 -3.39
CA SER A 136 3.47 7.11 -2.24
C SER A 136 2.14 7.76 -2.62
N ILE A 137 1.14 7.65 -1.75
CA ILE A 137 -0.14 8.36 -1.83
C ILE A 137 -0.30 9.07 -0.48
N ASP A 138 -0.51 10.38 -0.50
CA ASP A 138 -0.64 11.21 0.71
C ASP A 138 0.53 11.07 1.70
N GLY A 139 1.75 10.96 1.18
CA GLY A 139 2.96 10.76 1.99
C GLY A 139 3.13 9.34 2.55
N GLN A 140 2.14 8.46 2.37
CA GLN A 140 2.19 7.08 2.83
C GLN A 140 2.71 6.15 1.73
N LYS A 141 3.70 5.31 2.06
CA LYS A 141 4.15 4.22 1.18
C LYS A 141 3.04 3.20 0.96
N VAL A 142 2.86 2.80 -0.29
CA VAL A 142 1.84 1.82 -0.71
C VAL A 142 2.38 0.94 -1.85
N THR A 143 1.76 -0.21 -2.03
CA THR A 143 1.80 -0.99 -3.26
C THR A 143 0.43 -0.93 -3.95
N VAL A 144 0.43 -0.59 -5.24
CA VAL A 144 -0.78 -0.49 -6.06
C VAL A 144 -0.80 -1.64 -7.04
N LEU A 145 -1.85 -2.45 -6.99
CA LEU A 145 -2.10 -3.58 -7.87
C LEU A 145 -3.14 -3.18 -8.93
N TYR A 146 -2.79 -3.36 -10.19
CA TYR A 146 -3.67 -3.19 -11.34
C TYR A 146 -3.86 -4.56 -12.01
N GLY A 147 -5.07 -5.11 -11.92
CA GLY A 147 -5.43 -6.42 -12.47
C GLY A 147 -6.17 -6.34 -13.81
N HIS A 148 -6.34 -7.50 -14.43
CA HIS A 148 -7.08 -7.72 -15.69
C HIS A 148 -6.57 -6.87 -16.87
N LEU A 149 -5.25 -6.69 -16.95
CA LEU A 149 -4.57 -5.98 -18.02
C LEU A 149 -4.10 -6.94 -19.12
N ALA A 150 -4.01 -6.46 -20.36
CA ALA A 150 -3.41 -7.20 -21.45
C ALA A 150 -1.89 -7.31 -21.24
N LEU A 151 -1.34 -8.52 -21.26
CA LEU A 151 0.06 -8.85 -20.93
C LEU A 151 1.05 -8.10 -21.81
N ALA A 152 0.77 -7.98 -23.11
CA ALA A 152 1.64 -7.29 -24.06
C ALA A 152 1.71 -5.76 -23.80
N SER A 153 0.78 -5.20 -23.03
CA SER A 153 0.72 -3.76 -22.72
C SER A 153 1.47 -3.37 -21.45
N LEU A 154 1.92 -4.36 -20.66
CA LEU A 154 2.47 -4.11 -19.33
C LEU A 154 3.90 -3.53 -19.38
N PRO A 155 4.21 -2.52 -18.54
CA PRO A 155 5.58 -2.14 -18.23
C PRO A 155 6.37 -3.32 -17.70
N LYS A 156 7.66 -3.38 -18.01
CA LYS A 156 8.54 -4.41 -17.41
C LYS A 156 8.77 -4.12 -15.93
N THR A 157 8.99 -5.16 -15.12
CA THR A 157 9.50 -4.99 -13.75
C THR A 157 10.76 -4.12 -13.75
N ASN A 158 10.90 -3.30 -12.71
CA ASN A 158 11.91 -2.26 -12.50
C ASN A 158 11.77 -0.98 -13.34
N THR A 159 10.75 -0.88 -14.19
CA THR A 159 10.43 0.35 -14.94
C THR A 159 9.97 1.45 -13.99
N ASP A 160 10.50 2.66 -14.14
CA ASP A 160 9.98 3.86 -13.48
C ASP A 160 8.71 4.36 -14.20
N ILE A 161 7.66 4.57 -13.42
CA ILE A 161 6.32 4.94 -13.86
C ILE A 161 5.99 6.30 -13.29
N LYS A 162 5.64 7.26 -14.16
CA LYS A 162 5.21 8.59 -13.75
C LYS A 162 3.73 8.61 -13.38
N LYS A 163 3.34 9.51 -12.48
CA LYS A 163 1.93 9.79 -12.16
C LYS A 163 1.17 10.15 -13.46
N GLY A 164 0.05 9.45 -13.72
CA GLY A 164 -0.78 9.64 -14.92
C GLY A 164 -0.24 8.98 -16.21
N GLN A 165 0.90 8.28 -16.15
CA GLN A 165 1.43 7.55 -17.30
C GLN A 165 0.53 6.36 -17.63
N ARG A 166 0.30 6.09 -18.93
CA ARG A 166 -0.33 4.83 -19.38
C ARG A 166 0.53 3.63 -18.97
N ILE A 167 -0.08 2.69 -18.25
CA ILE A 167 0.55 1.48 -17.70
C ILE A 167 -0.07 0.18 -18.22
N GLY A 168 -1.09 0.27 -19.08
CA GLY A 168 -1.65 -0.91 -19.71
C GLY A 168 -2.91 -0.61 -20.48
N ILE A 169 -3.50 -1.69 -20.99
CA ILE A 169 -4.82 -1.77 -21.60
C ILE A 169 -5.58 -2.87 -20.85
N LEU A 170 -6.88 -2.72 -20.65
CA LEU A 170 -7.70 -3.83 -20.15
C LEU A 170 -7.65 -5.03 -21.09
N ALA A 171 -7.51 -6.22 -20.51
CA ALA A 171 -7.60 -7.48 -21.23
C ALA A 171 -9.02 -7.67 -21.80
N PRO A 172 -9.18 -8.43 -22.90
CA PRO A 172 -10.48 -8.88 -23.36
C PRO A 172 -11.22 -9.65 -22.26
N ALA A 173 -12.54 -9.50 -22.19
CA ALA A 173 -13.38 -10.30 -21.29
C ALA A 173 -13.25 -11.80 -21.61
N ASP A 174 -13.45 -12.65 -20.61
CA ASP A 174 -13.46 -14.11 -20.75
C ASP A 174 -12.20 -14.68 -21.44
N SER A 175 -11.04 -14.09 -21.16
CA SER A 175 -9.77 -14.48 -21.74
C SER A 175 -8.80 -14.96 -20.67
N SER A 176 -7.76 -15.70 -21.08
CA SER A 176 -6.69 -16.08 -20.16
C SER A 176 -5.97 -14.86 -19.55
N GLU A 177 -5.92 -13.75 -20.29
CA GLU A 177 -5.34 -12.47 -19.86
C GLU A 177 -6.24 -11.70 -18.87
N SER A 178 -7.54 -11.97 -18.83
CA SER A 178 -8.44 -11.48 -17.76
C SER A 178 -8.67 -12.51 -16.65
N SER A 179 -8.03 -13.69 -16.68
CA SER A 179 -8.37 -14.84 -15.84
C SER A 179 -9.83 -15.29 -15.94
N PHE A 180 -10.39 -15.17 -17.15
CA PHE A 180 -11.79 -15.46 -17.49
C PHE A 180 -12.80 -14.59 -16.74
N GLU A 181 -12.35 -13.43 -16.25
CA GLU A 181 -13.22 -12.41 -15.70
C GLU A 181 -13.73 -11.47 -16.79
N ARG A 182 -14.74 -10.68 -16.42
CA ARG A 182 -15.29 -9.60 -17.26
C ARG A 182 -14.22 -8.54 -17.54
N LYS A 183 -14.44 -7.71 -18.55
CA LYS A 183 -13.54 -6.58 -18.85
C LYS A 183 -13.75 -5.44 -17.85
N HIS A 184 -12.83 -5.31 -16.91
CA HIS A 184 -12.84 -4.28 -15.86
C HIS A 184 -11.42 -4.05 -15.36
N LEU A 185 -11.16 -2.93 -14.70
CA LEU A 185 -9.93 -2.74 -13.91
C LEU A 185 -10.21 -3.20 -12.49
N HIS A 186 -9.39 -4.11 -11.95
CA HIS A 186 -9.30 -4.32 -10.51
C HIS A 186 -8.15 -3.47 -9.96
N LEU A 187 -8.44 -2.54 -9.04
CA LEU A 187 -7.45 -1.65 -8.42
C LEU A 187 -7.37 -1.91 -6.91
N GLY A 188 -6.28 -2.52 -6.47
CA GLY A 188 -5.96 -2.72 -5.05
C GLY A 188 -4.88 -1.75 -4.57
N ILE A 189 -5.03 -1.19 -3.37
CA ILE A 189 -4.02 -0.29 -2.78
C ILE A 189 -3.67 -0.80 -1.39
N HIS A 190 -2.59 -1.55 -1.27
CA HIS A 190 -2.11 -2.09 0.00
C HIS A 190 -1.15 -1.11 0.68
N LYS A 191 -1.27 -0.94 1.99
CA LYS A 191 -0.41 -0.06 2.79
C LYS A 191 0.96 -0.67 3.00
N GLY A 192 2.01 0.14 2.89
CA GLY A 192 3.39 -0.31 3.00
C GLY A 192 3.99 -0.75 1.67
N GLU A 193 5.20 -1.30 1.72
CA GLU A 193 6.01 -1.62 0.53
C GLU A 193 5.99 -3.12 0.16
N THR A 194 5.31 -3.93 0.95
CA THR A 194 5.17 -5.36 0.70
C THR A 194 4.15 -5.62 -0.40
N ILE A 195 4.46 -6.60 -1.25
CA ILE A 195 3.51 -7.11 -2.22
C ILE A 195 2.47 -7.97 -1.50
N ASP A 196 1.20 -7.62 -1.64
CA ASP A 196 0.06 -8.45 -1.25
C ASP A 196 -0.85 -8.67 -2.46
N TYR A 197 -1.07 -9.93 -2.83
CA TYR A 197 -1.93 -10.33 -3.95
C TYR A 197 -3.37 -10.63 -3.50
N SER A 198 -3.69 -10.49 -2.22
CA SER A 198 -5.01 -10.84 -1.69
C SER A 198 -6.08 -9.94 -2.30
N GLY A 199 -6.92 -10.47 -3.16
CA GLY A 199 -8.11 -9.77 -3.70
C GLY A 199 -9.29 -9.79 -2.73
N TYR A 200 -9.23 -10.68 -1.74
CA TYR A 200 -10.23 -10.83 -0.69
C TYR A 200 -9.55 -11.14 0.64
N VAL A 201 -10.12 -10.65 1.73
CA VAL A 201 -9.71 -10.98 3.11
C VAL A 201 -10.89 -11.54 3.89
N ASN A 202 -10.64 -12.45 4.83
CA ASN A 202 -11.71 -13.17 5.52
C ASN A 202 -12.38 -12.33 6.63
N ALA A 203 -11.62 -11.45 7.27
CA ALA A 203 -12.11 -10.61 8.36
C ALA A 203 -12.07 -9.12 7.98
N LYS A 204 -13.12 -8.39 8.36
CA LYS A 204 -13.30 -6.98 7.99
C LYS A 204 -12.14 -6.09 8.45
N ASN A 205 -11.57 -6.35 9.62
CA ASN A 205 -10.42 -5.58 10.15
C ASN A 205 -9.14 -5.75 9.32
N GLN A 206 -9.03 -6.79 8.47
CA GLN A 206 -7.89 -6.91 7.55
C GLN A 206 -7.94 -5.86 6.44
N LEU A 207 -9.10 -5.25 6.18
CA LEU A 207 -9.22 -4.09 5.27
C LEU A 207 -8.45 -2.87 5.77
N ASP A 208 -8.10 -2.80 7.07
CA ASP A 208 -7.32 -1.69 7.62
C ASP A 208 -5.92 -1.59 7.01
N SER A 209 -5.42 -2.67 6.39
CA SER A 209 -4.17 -2.71 5.62
C SER A 209 -4.30 -2.18 4.19
N TRP A 210 -5.49 -1.70 3.79
CA TRP A 210 -5.79 -1.28 2.43
C TRP A 210 -6.33 0.16 2.41
N LEU A 211 -6.16 0.84 1.28
CA LEU A 211 -6.81 2.12 0.99
C LEU A 211 -7.98 1.88 0.05
N ASP A 212 -9.11 2.51 0.37
CA ASP A 212 -10.29 2.50 -0.48
C ASP A 212 -10.07 3.44 -1.68
N ALA A 213 -9.98 2.88 -2.88
CA ALA A 213 -9.79 3.65 -4.09
C ALA A 213 -11.00 4.54 -4.42
N GLU A 214 -12.22 4.11 -4.05
CA GLU A 214 -13.45 4.87 -4.30
C GLU A 214 -13.42 6.24 -3.62
N LEU A 215 -12.80 6.35 -2.43
CA LEU A 215 -12.69 7.63 -1.71
C LEU A 215 -11.88 8.70 -2.47
N TYR A 216 -11.04 8.30 -3.43
CA TYR A 216 -10.27 9.24 -4.26
C TYR A 216 -11.01 9.69 -5.53
N TYR A 217 -12.00 8.92 -5.98
CA TYR A 217 -12.66 9.14 -7.28
C TYR A 217 -14.17 9.37 -7.16
N SER A 218 -14.74 9.33 -5.97
CA SER A 218 -16.17 9.55 -5.70
C SER A 218 -16.59 11.02 -5.56
N LYS A 219 -15.64 11.96 -5.61
CA LYS A 219 -15.91 13.41 -5.46
C LYS A 219 -16.38 14.03 -6.77
#